data_AF-A0A7W0XAV9-F1
#
_entry.id   AF-A0A7W0XAV9-F1
#
_cell.length_a   1.000
_cell.length_b   1.000
_cell.length_c   1.000
_cell.angle_alpha   90.00
_cell.angle_beta   90.00
_cell.angle_gamma   90.00
#
_symmetry.space_group_name_H-M   'P 1'
#
loop_
_entity.id
_entity.type
_entity.pdbx_description
1 polymer ?
#
loop_
_entity_poly.entity_id
_entity_poly.type
_entity_poly.pdbx_seq_one_letter_code
_entity_poly.pdbx_strand_id
1 'polypeptide(L)'
;DSTDADLSYLEARHRGHARVEDRIRNAKQTGLMNFPCHDFENNAAWLGVVLMACDLLAWTQQLCLEGELAKAEPKRLRYCLLHAAGRIASTGRRSYLRLQANWPWSAELMGAFARLHALPLRT
;
A
#
# COMPACT_ATOMS: atom_id res chain seq x y z
N ASP A 1 11.07 3.90 -30.63
CA ASP A 1 11.94 5.04 -30.24
C ASP A 1 11.20 6.36 -30.42
N SER A 2 11.33 7.27 -29.46
CA SER A 2 10.69 8.59 -29.49
C SER A 2 11.50 9.53 -30.38
N THR A 3 10.86 10.22 -31.32
CA THR A 3 11.50 11.19 -32.24
C THR A 3 11.48 12.63 -31.70
N ASP A 4 11.06 12.82 -30.44
CA ASP A 4 10.89 14.14 -29.84
C ASP A 4 12.25 14.76 -29.45
N ALA A 5 12.49 16.02 -29.82
CA ALA A 5 13.78 16.69 -29.61
C ALA A 5 13.88 17.39 -28.24
N ASP A 6 12.75 17.57 -27.55
CA ASP A 6 12.73 18.19 -26.22
C ASP A 6 13.19 17.20 -25.14
N LEU A 7 14.43 17.41 -24.69
CA LEU A 7 15.07 16.61 -23.63
C LEU A 7 14.30 16.65 -22.31
N SER A 8 13.73 17.80 -21.92
CA SER A 8 12.99 17.92 -20.66
C SER A 8 11.69 17.13 -20.71
N TYR A 9 11.01 17.16 -21.86
CA TYR A 9 9.82 16.34 -22.08
C TYR A 9 10.14 14.83 -22.06
N LEU A 10 11.20 14.41 -22.76
CA LEU A 10 11.63 13.00 -22.75
C LEU A 10 11.95 12.52 -21.33
N GLU A 11 12.72 13.29 -20.56
CA GLU A 11 13.06 12.95 -19.17
C GLU A 11 11.80 12.80 -18.30
N ALA A 12 10.87 13.75 -18.38
CA ALA A 12 9.61 13.69 -17.64
C ALA A 12 8.78 12.46 -18.00
N ARG A 13 8.71 12.12 -19.29
CA ARG A 13 8.05 10.92 -19.80
C ARG A 13 8.72 9.65 -19.26
N HIS A 14 10.04 9.56 -19.31
CA HIS A 14 10.79 8.41 -18.80
C HIS A 14 10.59 8.22 -17.29
N ARG A 15 10.59 9.30 -16.50
CA ARG A 15 10.24 9.24 -15.07
C ARG A 15 8.81 8.78 -14.84
N GLY A 16 7.86 9.19 -15.69
CA GLY A 16 6.49 8.68 -15.67
C GLY A 16 6.44 7.17 -15.91
N HIS A 17 7.17 6.68 -16.91
CA HIS A 17 7.26 5.25 -17.22
C HIS A 17 7.86 4.45 -16.07
N ALA A 18 8.97 4.92 -15.48
CA ALA A 18 9.61 4.24 -14.34
C ALA A 18 8.64 4.06 -13.15
N ARG A 19 7.78 5.04 -12.88
CA ARG A 19 6.73 4.90 -11.84
C ARG A 19 5.74 3.79 -12.15
N VAL A 20 5.35 3.62 -13.42
CA VAL A 20 4.44 2.54 -13.85
C VAL A 20 5.11 1.19 -13.66
N GLU A 21 6.37 1.04 -14.08
CA GLU A 21 7.14 -0.20 -13.89
C GLU A 21 7.30 -0.56 -12.41
N ASP A 22 7.59 0.42 -11.55
CA ASP A 22 7.65 0.21 -10.10
C ASP A 22 6.29 -0.21 -9.53
N ARG A 23 5.17 0.34 -10.00
CA ARG A 23 3.82 -0.08 -9.58
C ARG A 23 3.48 -1.49 -10.05
N ILE A 24 3.87 -1.88 -11.26
CA ILE A 24 3.72 -3.26 -11.76
C ILE A 24 4.54 -4.23 -10.91
N ARG A 25 5.78 -3.84 -10.56
CA ARG A 25 6.63 -4.63 -9.65
C ARG A 25 5.97 -4.83 -8.29
N ASN A 26 5.37 -3.77 -7.74
CA ASN A 26 4.63 -3.84 -6.49
C ASN A 26 3.37 -4.73 -6.60
N ALA A 27 2.61 -4.62 -7.69
CA ALA A 27 1.43 -5.46 -7.95
C ALA A 27 1.80 -6.96 -8.02
N LYS A 28 2.97 -7.28 -8.61
CA LYS A 28 3.53 -8.63 -8.60
C LYS A 28 3.78 -9.13 -7.16
N GLN A 29 4.30 -8.30 -6.26
CA GLN A 29 4.48 -8.65 -4.85
C GLN A 29 3.15 -8.80 -4.07
N THR A 30 2.03 -8.33 -4.62
CA THR A 30 0.69 -8.40 -4.02
C THR A 30 -0.24 -9.41 -4.69
N GLY A 31 0.29 -10.32 -5.51
CA GLY A 31 -0.47 -11.46 -6.04
C GLY A 31 -0.62 -11.51 -7.56
N LEU A 32 -0.09 -10.52 -8.29
CA LEU A 32 -0.14 -10.51 -9.76
C LEU A 32 0.87 -11.47 -10.42
N MET A 33 1.81 -12.04 -9.66
CA MET A 33 2.81 -12.96 -10.22
C MET A 33 2.18 -14.24 -10.77
N ASN A 34 1.16 -14.77 -10.10
CA ASN A 34 0.50 -16.02 -10.47
C ASN A 34 -1.00 -15.92 -10.18
N PHE A 35 -1.80 -16.34 -11.16
CA PHE A 35 -3.24 -16.50 -11.01
C PHE A 35 -3.56 -17.86 -10.37
N PRO A 36 -4.40 -17.91 -9.31
CA PRO A 36 -4.58 -19.12 -8.51
C PRO A 36 -5.54 -20.14 -9.13
N CYS A 37 -6.34 -19.76 -10.13
CA CYS A 37 -7.39 -20.60 -10.68
C CYS A 37 -7.12 -20.95 -12.16
N HIS A 38 -7.72 -22.04 -12.63
CA HIS A 38 -7.72 -22.38 -14.07
C HIS A 38 -8.78 -21.63 -14.87
N ASP A 39 -9.85 -21.19 -14.20
CA ASP A 39 -10.98 -20.49 -14.79
C ASP A 39 -10.71 -18.98 -14.93
N PHE A 40 -11.13 -18.39 -16.05
CA PHE A 40 -10.89 -16.98 -16.35
C PHE A 40 -11.66 -16.03 -15.42
N GLU A 41 -12.94 -16.30 -15.17
CA GLU A 41 -13.80 -15.43 -14.35
C GLU A 41 -13.29 -15.38 -12.90
N ASN A 42 -12.87 -16.53 -12.37
CA ASN A 42 -12.23 -16.58 -11.05
C ASN A 42 -10.93 -15.76 -10.99
N ASN A 43 -10.13 -15.79 -12.06
CA ASN A 43 -8.91 -15.00 -12.14
C ASN A 43 -9.17 -13.51 -12.37
N ALA A 44 -10.28 -13.15 -13.03
CA ALA A 44 -10.73 -11.76 -13.13
C ALA A 44 -11.12 -11.22 -11.75
N ALA A 45 -11.82 -12.02 -10.93
CA ALA A 45 -12.09 -11.67 -9.54
C ALA A 45 -10.79 -11.54 -8.72
N TRP A 46 -9.82 -12.45 -8.90
CA TRP A 46 -8.51 -12.35 -8.28
C TRP A 46 -7.78 -11.06 -8.67
N LEU A 47 -7.80 -10.68 -9.94
CA LEU A 47 -7.23 -9.42 -10.41
C LEU A 47 -7.88 -8.23 -9.71
N GLY A 48 -9.20 -8.24 -9.53
CA GLY A 48 -9.92 -7.22 -8.74
C GLY A 48 -9.40 -7.10 -7.30
N VAL A 49 -9.14 -8.23 -6.64
CA VAL A 49 -8.55 -8.25 -5.28
C VAL A 49 -7.14 -7.67 -5.28
N VAL A 50 -6.31 -8.02 -6.26
CA VAL A 50 -4.95 -7.48 -6.39
C VAL A 50 -4.98 -5.96 -6.59
N LEU A 51 -5.88 -5.45 -7.44
CA LEU A 51 -6.03 -4.01 -7.68
C LEU A 51 -6.49 -3.28 -6.40
N MET A 52 -7.47 -3.82 -5.68
CA MET A 52 -7.89 -3.27 -4.38
C MET A 52 -6.71 -3.23 -3.39
N ALA A 53 -5.88 -4.27 -3.34
CA ALA A 53 -4.69 -4.27 -2.48
C ALA A 53 -3.68 -3.19 -2.89
N CYS A 54 -3.46 -2.96 -4.19
CA CYS A 54 -2.60 -1.89 -4.68
C CYS A 54 -3.13 -0.50 -4.28
N ASP A 55 -4.42 -0.26 -4.40
CA ASP A 55 -5.05 1.00 -4.00
C ASP A 55 -4.95 1.22 -2.49
N LEU A 56 -5.28 0.21 -1.69
CA LEU A 56 -5.18 0.29 -0.22
C LEU A 56 -3.74 0.59 0.24
N LEU A 57 -2.73 -0.03 -0.38
CA LEU A 57 -1.34 0.27 -0.09
C LEU A 57 -0.97 1.70 -0.49
N ALA A 58 -1.35 2.15 -1.70
CA ALA A 58 -1.06 3.49 -2.16
C ALA A 58 -1.66 4.56 -1.25
N TRP A 59 -2.93 4.42 -0.87
CA TRP A 59 -3.60 5.34 0.04
C TRP A 59 -3.04 5.29 1.47
N THR A 60 -2.71 4.09 1.97
CA THR A 60 -2.07 3.95 3.29
C THR A 60 -0.73 4.68 3.31
N GLN A 61 0.10 4.51 2.28
CA GLN A 61 1.38 5.20 2.17
C GLN A 61 1.21 6.71 2.07
N GLN A 62 0.26 7.18 1.27
CA GLN A 62 0.04 8.60 1.01
C GLN A 62 -0.58 9.35 2.19
N LEU A 63 -1.52 8.72 2.90
CA LEU A 63 -2.32 9.38 3.93
C LEU A 63 -1.82 9.10 5.35
N CYS A 64 -1.23 7.92 5.57
CA CYS A 64 -1.02 7.40 6.92
C CYS A 64 0.45 7.16 7.25
N LEU A 65 1.38 7.22 6.31
CA LEU A 65 2.80 6.90 6.55
C LEU A 65 3.70 8.09 6.22
N GLU A 66 4.86 8.12 6.88
CA GLU A 66 5.90 9.13 6.69
C GLU A 66 7.28 8.46 6.55
N GLY A 67 8.27 9.26 6.13
CA GLY A 67 9.66 8.81 6.00
C GLY A 67 9.83 7.60 5.08
N GLU A 68 10.64 6.65 5.52
CA GLU A 68 10.99 5.46 4.73
C GLU A 68 9.79 4.53 4.48
N LEU A 69 8.83 4.45 5.42
CA LEU A 69 7.66 3.59 5.23
C LEU A 69 6.67 4.15 4.20
N ALA A 70 6.60 5.47 4.02
CA ALA A 70 5.80 6.07 2.94
C ALA A 70 6.29 5.69 1.53
N LYS A 71 7.56 5.29 1.40
CA LYS A 71 8.20 4.90 0.14
C LYS A 71 8.52 3.40 0.06
N ALA A 72 8.22 2.65 1.12
CA ALA A 72 8.58 1.24 1.24
C ALA A 72 7.84 0.36 0.22
N GLU A 73 8.52 -0.69 -0.24
CA GLU A 73 7.88 -1.72 -1.05
C GLU A 73 6.84 -2.52 -0.24
N PRO A 74 5.81 -3.11 -0.90
CA PRO A 74 4.77 -3.91 -0.24
C PRO A 74 5.32 -4.99 0.69
N LYS A 75 6.42 -5.65 0.31
CA LYS A 75 7.05 -6.68 1.15
C LYS A 75 7.53 -6.13 2.50
N ARG A 76 8.12 -4.94 2.52
CA ARG A 76 8.56 -4.27 3.76
C ARG A 76 7.36 -3.83 4.58
N LEU A 77 6.34 -3.25 3.96
CA LEU A 77 5.11 -2.88 4.66
C LEU A 77 4.39 -4.08 5.29
N ARG A 78 4.38 -5.22 4.59
CA ARG A 78 3.87 -6.48 5.13
C ARG A 78 4.63 -6.88 6.39
N TYR A 79 5.95 -6.86 6.33
CA TYR A 79 6.80 -7.23 7.45
C TYR A 79 6.70 -6.24 8.63
N CYS A 80 6.66 -4.94 8.38
CA CYS A 80 6.67 -3.95 9.46
C CYS A 80 5.29 -3.70 10.08
N LEU A 81 4.24 -3.64 9.25
CA LEU A 81 2.93 -3.13 9.64
C LEU A 81 1.80 -4.13 9.45
N LEU A 82 1.67 -4.75 8.27
CA LEU A 82 0.44 -5.48 7.90
C LEU A 82 0.36 -6.90 8.45
N HIS A 83 1.46 -7.49 8.92
CA HIS A 83 1.44 -8.76 9.64
C HIS A 83 1.51 -8.59 11.17
N ALA A 84 1.64 -7.35 11.66
CA ALA A 84 1.80 -7.08 13.08
C ALA A 84 0.64 -7.67 13.88
N ALA A 85 0.97 -8.41 14.93
CA ALA A 85 -0.03 -8.97 15.82
C ALA A 85 -0.73 -7.86 16.61
N GLY A 86 -2.05 -7.90 16.64
CA GLY A 86 -2.87 -6.95 17.38
C GLY A 86 -4.15 -7.61 17.89
N ARG A 87 -4.65 -7.10 19.02
CA ARG A 87 -5.95 -7.50 19.56
C ARG A 87 -6.92 -6.33 19.47
N ILE A 88 -8.04 -6.55 18.79
CA ILE A 88 -9.15 -5.60 18.80
C ILE A 88 -9.99 -5.88 20.05
N ALA A 89 -10.22 -4.86 20.86
CA ALA A 89 -11.09 -4.91 22.03
C ALA A 89 -12.15 -3.83 21.90
N SER A 90 -13.40 -4.15 22.24
CA SER A 90 -14.49 -3.18 22.29
C SER A 90 -14.93 -2.99 23.74
N THR A 91 -14.97 -1.75 24.21
CA THR A 91 -15.49 -1.39 25.53
C THR A 91 -16.07 0.02 25.51
N GLY A 92 -17.17 0.24 26.23
CA GLY A 92 -17.80 1.56 26.33
C GLY A 92 -18.21 2.16 24.98
N ARG A 93 -18.61 1.33 24.01
CA ARG A 93 -18.91 1.71 22.60
C ARG A 93 -17.71 2.30 21.84
N ARG A 94 -16.48 1.99 22.27
CA ARG A 94 -15.24 2.37 21.59
C ARG A 94 -14.44 1.11 21.24
N SER A 95 -13.87 1.12 20.03
CA SER A 95 -12.95 0.09 19.56
C SER A 95 -11.51 0.50 19.86
N TYR A 96 -10.73 -0.43 20.40
CA TYR A 96 -9.32 -0.25 20.76
C TYR A 96 -8.49 -1.30 20.04
N LEU A 97 -7.44 -0.85 19.36
CA LEU A 97 -6.41 -1.74 18.83
C LEU A 97 -5.25 -1.81 19.83
N ARG A 98 -5.07 -2.97 20.44
CA ARG A 98 -3.93 -3.25 21.33
C ARG A 98 -2.81 -3.88 20.51
N LEU A 99 -1.70 -3.16 20.40
CA LEU A 99 -0.49 -3.62 19.73
C LEU A 99 0.49 -4.23 20.74
N GLN A 100 1.33 -5.13 20.26
CA GLN A 100 2.42 -5.68 21.07
C GLN A 100 3.44 -4.58 21.40
N ALA A 101 3.72 -4.39 22.70
CA ALA A 101 4.52 -3.26 23.19
C ALA A 101 5.97 -3.26 22.71
N ASN A 102 6.57 -4.45 22.49
CA ASN A 102 7.95 -4.59 22.02
C ASN A 102 8.05 -4.82 20.50
N TRP A 103 6.97 -4.59 19.74
CA TRP A 103 7.06 -4.65 18.29
C TRP A 103 7.89 -3.47 17.76
N PRO A 104 8.92 -3.68 16.92
CA PRO A 104 9.85 -2.62 16.52
C PRO A 104 9.19 -1.43 15.82
N TRP A 105 8.08 -1.66 15.10
CA TRP A 105 7.35 -0.62 14.35
C TRP A 105 6.04 -0.19 15.01
N SER A 106 5.91 -0.40 16.32
CA SER A 106 4.70 -0.06 17.08
C SER A 106 4.39 1.44 17.01
N ALA A 107 5.42 2.30 17.09
CA ALA A 107 5.26 3.75 17.02
C ALA A 107 4.75 4.21 15.64
N GLU A 108 5.27 3.64 14.56
CA GLU A 108 4.86 3.94 13.20
C GLU A 108 3.43 3.48 12.94
N LEU A 109 3.04 2.29 13.45
CA LEU A 109 1.68 1.79 13.32
C LEU A 109 0.70 2.64 14.13
N MET A 110 1.04 3.02 15.36
CA MET A 110 0.25 3.96 16.17
C MET A 110 0.10 5.31 15.47
N GLY A 111 1.19 5.86 14.94
CA GLY A 111 1.19 7.11 14.19
C GLY A 111 0.33 7.04 12.93
N ALA A 112 0.33 5.90 12.25
CA ALA A 112 -0.52 5.67 11.09
C ALA A 112 -2.01 5.73 11.42
N PHE A 113 -2.44 5.06 12.50
CA PHE A 113 -3.83 5.15 12.97
C PHE A 113 -4.18 6.55 13.46
N ALA A 114 -3.27 7.22 14.17
CA ALA A 114 -3.51 8.61 14.61
C ALA A 114 -3.75 9.56 13.43
N ARG A 115 -2.94 9.45 12.36
CA ARG A 115 -3.13 10.22 11.12
C ARG A 115 -4.44 9.88 10.42
N LEU A 116 -4.76 8.59 10.30
CA LEU A 116 -6.02 8.13 9.71
C LEU A 116 -7.23 8.71 10.45
N HIS A 117 -7.21 8.74 11.78
CA HIS A 117 -8.27 9.33 12.60
C HIS A 117 -8.35 10.85 12.53
N ALA A 118 -7.25 11.53 12.18
CA ALA A 118 -7.19 12.98 12.01
C ALA A 118 -7.63 13.44 10.61
N LEU A 119 -7.83 12.52 9.66
CA LEU A 119 -8.26 12.89 8.31
C LEU A 119 -9.65 13.56 8.36
N PRO A 120 -9.83 14.72 7.72
CA PRO A 120 -11.12 15.37 7.67
C PRO A 120 -12.08 14.53 6.82
N LEU A 121 -13.24 14.19 7.38
CA LEU A 121 -14.35 13.66 6.60
C LEU A 121 -14.89 14.81 5.74
N ARG A 122 -14.56 14.79 4.44
CA ARG A 122 -15.26 15.64 3.47
C ARG A 122 -16.66 15.04 3.32
N THR A 123 -17.62 15.75 3.89
CA THR A 123 -19.06 15.47 3.77
C THR A 123 -19.68 16.45 2.79
#